data_AF-A0A443SEP8-F1
#
_entry.id   AF-A0A443SEP8-F1
#
_cell.length_a   1.000
_cell.length_b   1.000
_cell.length_c   1.000
_cell.angle_alpha   90.00
_cell.angle_beta   90.00
_cell.angle_gamma   90.00
#
_symmetry.space_group_name_H-M   'P 1'
#
loop_
_entity.id
_entity.type
_entity.pdbx_description
1 polymer ?
#
loop_
_entity_poly.entity_id
_entity_poly.type
_entity_poly.pdbx_seq_one_letter_code
_entity_poly.pdbx_strand_id
1 'polypeptide(L)'
;MMRTLANRRIANDVQYLVTLNCKSNETVVNLNFTDPFKGVIQNRCRIRGDNNRNYVLRVPHNGCGTRHVVSSGAFFNTLFIRYHPSLEMEGDHLKSIVCKFGTASVFVG
;
A
#
# COMPACT_ATOMS: atom_id res chain seq x y z
N MET A 1 -15.74 34.95 -29.82
CA MET A 1 -15.98 33.61 -29.22
C MET A 1 -14.67 33.14 -28.58
N MET A 2 -14.43 33.50 -27.32
CA MET A 2 -13.19 33.16 -26.60
C MET A 2 -13.30 31.73 -26.06
N ARG A 3 -12.45 30.82 -26.54
CA ARG A 3 -12.28 29.49 -25.93
C ARG A 3 -11.30 29.65 -24.76
N THR A 4 -11.83 29.70 -23.55
CA THR A 4 -11.02 29.59 -22.33
C THR A 4 -10.48 28.16 -22.28
N LEU A 5 -9.20 27.98 -22.61
CA LEU A 5 -8.47 26.76 -22.27
C LEU A 5 -8.36 26.74 -20.75
N ALA A 6 -9.29 26.03 -20.10
CA ALA A 6 -9.19 25.72 -18.70
C ALA A 6 -7.87 24.97 -18.49
N ASN A 7 -6.96 25.68 -17.84
CA ASN A 7 -5.67 25.24 -17.37
C ASN A 7 -5.84 23.88 -16.66
N ARG A 8 -5.59 22.77 -17.36
CA ARG A 8 -5.45 21.45 -16.75
C ARG A 8 -4.21 21.52 -15.87
N ARG A 9 -4.39 21.96 -14.61
CA ARG A 9 -3.53 21.49 -13.54
C ARG A 9 -3.73 19.98 -13.51
N ILE A 10 -2.74 19.27 -14.03
CA ILE A 10 -2.50 17.88 -13.66
C ILE A 10 -2.08 17.95 -12.19
N ALA A 11 -3.06 18.10 -11.30
CA ALA A 11 -2.85 17.81 -9.90
C ALA A 11 -2.62 16.30 -9.86
N ASN A 12 -1.41 15.89 -9.50
CA ASN A 12 -1.19 14.56 -8.98
C ASN A 12 -2.15 14.38 -7.79
N ASP A 13 -3.31 13.79 -8.06
CA ASP A 13 -4.36 13.52 -7.08
C ASP A 13 -3.91 12.34 -6.21
N VAL A 14 -3.00 12.61 -5.28
CA VAL A 14 -2.58 11.63 -4.28
C VAL A 14 -3.71 11.55 -3.25
N GLN A 15 -4.71 10.71 -3.54
CA GLN A 15 -5.89 10.47 -2.69
C GLN A 15 -5.54 9.79 -1.33
N TYR A 16 -4.30 9.35 -1.16
CA TYR A 16 -3.79 8.73 0.07
C TYR A 16 -2.26 8.67 0.11
N LEU A 17 -1.72 8.73 1.32
CA LEU A 17 -0.31 8.48 1.61
C LEU A 17 -0.11 7.05 2.12
N VAL A 18 0.93 6.39 1.64
CA VAL A 18 1.36 5.06 2.11
C VAL A 18 2.72 5.16 2.78
N THR A 19 2.86 4.64 4.00
CA THR A 19 4.17 4.45 4.64
C THR A 19 4.36 2.99 5.04
N LEU A 20 5.60 2.51 4.91
CA LEU A 20 5.98 1.13 5.19
C LEU A 20 6.96 1.10 6.35
N ASN A 21 6.74 0.18 7.28
CA ASN A 21 7.67 -0.15 8.35
C ASN A 21 7.93 -1.67 8.33
N CYS A 22 9.13 -2.05 7.93
CA CYS A 22 9.57 -3.43 7.82
C CYS A 22 10.08 -3.92 9.19
N LYS A 23 9.33 -4.80 9.85
CA LYS A 23 9.73 -5.44 11.11
C LYS A 23 10.21 -6.86 10.84
N SER A 24 10.81 -7.51 11.83
CA SER A 24 11.42 -8.84 11.68
C SER A 24 10.44 -9.96 11.29
N ASN A 25 9.15 -9.82 11.58
CA ASN A 25 8.12 -10.85 11.33
C ASN A 25 6.95 -10.38 10.44
N GLU A 26 6.82 -9.08 10.25
CA GLU A 26 5.70 -8.49 9.51
C GLU A 26 6.13 -7.17 8.84
N THR A 27 5.40 -6.81 7.80
CA THR A 27 5.45 -5.47 7.23
C THR A 27 4.22 -4.70 7.69
N VAL A 28 4.43 -3.58 8.36
CA VAL A 28 3.37 -2.67 8.78
C VAL A 28 3.18 -1.61 7.71
N VAL A 29 1.98 -1.52 7.16
CA VAL A 29 1.59 -0.56 6.13
C VAL A 29 0.61 0.42 6.75
N ASN A 30 0.97 1.70 6.79
CA ASN A 30 0.04 2.75 7.19
C ASN A 30 -0.51 3.44 5.94
N LEU A 31 -1.82 3.57 5.89
CA LEU A 31 -2.58 4.18 4.80
C LEU A 31 -3.35 5.36 5.38
N ASN A 32 -3.04 6.56 4.92
CA ASN A 32 -3.70 7.80 5.32
C ASN A 32 -4.41 8.39 4.11
N PHE A 33 -5.73 8.27 4.07
CA PHE A 33 -6.59 8.79 3.02
C PHE A 33 -6.92 10.26 3.27
N THR A 34 -7.07 11.03 2.19
CA THR A 34 -7.55 12.42 2.27
C THR A 34 -8.99 12.47 2.76
N ASP A 35 -9.81 11.53 2.28
CA ASP A 35 -11.25 11.42 2.56
C ASP A 35 -11.59 10.12 3.30
N PRO A 36 -12.73 10.06 4.01
CA PRO A 36 -13.23 8.84 4.65
C PRO A 36 -13.28 7.65 3.68
N PHE A 37 -12.56 6.58 4.02
CA PHE A 37 -12.48 5.40 3.15
C PHE A 37 -13.54 4.36 3.56
N LYS A 38 -14.39 3.95 2.61
CA LYS A 38 -15.37 2.85 2.76
C LYS A 38 -15.06 1.64 1.86
N GLY A 39 -13.91 1.68 1.20
CA GLY A 39 -13.51 0.69 0.22
C GLY A 39 -12.98 -0.60 0.85
N VAL A 40 -12.16 -1.31 0.10
CA VAL A 40 -11.51 -2.55 0.52
C VAL A 40 -10.02 -2.45 0.25
N ILE A 41 -9.22 -2.76 1.27
CA ILE A 41 -7.77 -2.99 1.13
C ILE A 41 -7.55 -4.49 1.22
N GLN A 42 -6.97 -5.11 0.20
CA GLN A 42 -6.80 -6.55 0.15
C GLN A 42 -5.48 -7.01 -0.45
N ASN A 43 -4.99 -8.12 0.07
CA ASN A 43 -4.04 -9.03 -0.56
C ASN A 43 -4.68 -10.43 -0.50
N ARG A 44 -4.04 -11.46 0.07
CA ARG A 44 -4.78 -12.67 0.50
C ARG A 44 -5.54 -12.50 1.82
N CYS A 45 -5.25 -11.44 2.55
CA CYS A 45 -6.00 -10.93 3.69
C CYS A 45 -6.81 -9.71 3.26
N ARG A 46 -7.82 -9.33 4.04
CA ARG A 46 -8.75 -8.26 3.68
C ARG A 46 -9.10 -7.38 4.87
N ILE A 47 -9.08 -6.07 4.64
CA ILE A 47 -9.64 -5.06 5.54
C ILE A 47 -10.73 -4.31 4.77
N ARG A 48 -11.85 -4.06 5.45
CA ARG A 48 -12.91 -3.17 4.95
C ARG A 48 -12.77 -1.81 5.62
N GLY A 49 -12.91 -0.75 4.83
CA GLY A 49 -12.97 0.61 5.35
C GLY A 49 -14.23 0.82 6.17
N ASP A 50 -14.13 1.62 7.22
CA ASP A 50 -15.17 1.89 8.20
C ASP A 50 -15.51 3.39 8.31
N ASN A 51 -15.13 4.21 7.31
CA ASN A 51 -15.13 5.68 7.30
C ASN A 51 -13.98 6.35 8.04
N ASN A 52 -13.04 5.61 8.62
CA ASN A 52 -11.81 6.24 9.06
C ASN A 52 -10.98 6.71 7.87
N ARG A 53 -10.06 7.62 8.15
CA ARG A 53 -9.03 8.08 7.20
C ARG A 53 -7.73 7.32 7.33
N ASN A 54 -7.49 6.69 8.48
CA ASN A 54 -6.21 6.08 8.80
C ASN A 54 -6.41 4.58 9.02
N TYR A 55 -5.62 3.77 8.31
CA TYR A 55 -5.64 2.32 8.44
C TYR A 55 -4.23 1.79 8.60
N VAL A 56 -4.10 0.77 9.45
CA VAL A 56 -2.85 0.04 9.64
C VAL A 56 -3.08 -1.39 9.23
N LEU A 57 -2.43 -1.80 8.13
CA LEU A 57 -2.41 -3.18 7.69
C LEU A 57 -1.10 -3.82 8.14
N ARG A 58 -1.22 -4.92 8.89
CA ARG A 58 -0.10 -5.77 9.27
C ARG A 58 -0.04 -6.96 8.33
N VAL A 59 1.04 -7.08 7.56
CA VAL A 59 1.25 -8.14 6.58
C VAL A 59 2.33 -9.08 7.11
N PRO A 60 1.96 -10.27 7.63
CA PRO A 60 2.94 -11.25 8.10
C PRO A 60 3.83 -11.72 6.96
N HIS A 61 5.11 -11.92 7.24
CA HIS A 61 6.08 -12.43 6.25
C HIS A 61 5.79 -13.86 5.80
N ASN A 62 5.15 -14.65 6.67
CA ASN A 62 4.73 -16.03 6.44
C ASN A 62 3.24 -16.16 6.08
N GLY A 63 2.54 -15.05 5.82
CA GLY A 63 1.09 -15.02 5.63
C GLY A 63 0.63 -14.02 4.59
N CYS A 64 -0.69 -13.89 4.42
CA CYS A 64 -1.34 -12.90 3.55
C CYS A 64 -0.84 -12.85 2.09
N GLY A 65 -0.27 -13.96 1.58
CA GLY A 65 0.27 -14.05 0.23
C GLY A 65 1.66 -13.45 0.05
N THR A 66 2.38 -13.18 1.14
CA THR A 66 3.75 -12.70 1.09
C THR A 66 4.67 -13.75 0.49
N ARG A 67 5.51 -13.34 -0.46
CA ARG A 67 6.53 -14.17 -1.11
C ARG A 67 7.91 -13.77 -0.59
N HIS A 68 8.63 -14.74 -0.02
CA HIS A 68 10.03 -14.56 0.37
C HIS A 68 10.96 -14.92 -0.79
N VAL A 69 11.84 -14.01 -1.16
CA VAL A 69 12.92 -14.21 -2.14
C VAL A 69 14.22 -14.37 -1.37
N VAL A 70 14.54 -15.62 -1.03
CA VAL A 70 15.66 -15.99 -0.15
C VAL A 70 16.99 -15.41 -0.63
N SER A 71 17.25 -15.42 -1.94
CA SER A 71 18.50 -14.92 -2.53
C SER A 71 18.76 -13.43 -2.28
N SER A 72 17.73 -12.64 -2.00
CA SER A 72 17.86 -11.19 -1.75
C SER A 72 17.41 -10.77 -0.35
N GLY A 73 16.99 -11.71 0.50
CA GLY A 73 16.43 -11.43 1.82
C GLY A 73 15.17 -10.55 1.77
N ALA A 74 14.42 -10.61 0.67
CA ALA A 74 13.31 -9.70 0.40
C ALA A 74 11.95 -10.38 0.49
N PHE A 75 11.00 -9.70 1.13
CA PHE A 75 9.60 -10.10 1.24
C PHE A 75 8.74 -9.21 0.35
N PHE A 76 8.00 -9.84 -0.55
CA PHE A 76 7.13 -9.18 -1.52
C PHE A 76 5.67 -9.45 -1.20
N ASN A 77 4.83 -8.43 -1.25
CA ASN A 77 3.38 -8.58 -1.18
C ASN A 77 2.71 -7.55 -2.09
N THR A 78 1.52 -7.83 -2.58
CA THR A 78 0.77 -6.91 -3.44
C THR A 78 -0.52 -6.52 -2.75
N LEU A 79 -0.71 -5.21 -2.55
CA LEU A 79 -1.97 -4.64 -2.08
C LEU A 79 -2.81 -4.15 -3.23
N PHE A 80 -4.09 -4.45 -3.14
CA PHE A 80 -5.15 -3.89 -3.95
C PHE A 80 -5.96 -2.97 -3.06
N ILE A 81 -6.07 -1.71 -3.45
CA ILE A 81 -6.89 -0.71 -2.78
C ILE A 81 -8.03 -0.40 -3.73
N ARG A 82 -9.25 -0.76 -3.33
CA ARG A 82 -10.46 -0.53 -4.10
C ARG A 82 -11.36 0.46 -3.37
N TYR A 83 -11.87 1.47 -4.06
CA TYR A 83 -12.72 2.49 -3.43
C TYR A 83 -14.19 2.09 -3.35
N HIS A 84 -14.63 1.18 -4.21
CA HIS A 84 -15.95 0.56 -4.13
C HIS A 84 -15.84 -0.91 -3.67
N PRO A 85 -16.72 -1.37 -2.76
CA PRO A 85 -16.57 -2.68 -2.13
C PRO A 85 -16.80 -3.88 -3.06
N SER A 86 -17.46 -3.68 -4.20
CA SER A 86 -17.89 -4.75 -5.12
C SER A 86 -17.65 -4.49 -6.61
N LEU A 87 -17.22 -3.30 -7.00
CA LEU A 87 -17.01 -2.93 -8.40
C LEU A 87 -15.58 -2.44 -8.55
N GLU A 88 -14.86 -2.95 -9.55
CA GLU A 88 -13.59 -2.35 -9.96
C GLU A 88 -13.91 -1.05 -10.69
N MET A 89 -13.39 0.06 -10.19
CA MET A 89 -13.65 1.38 -10.73
C MET A 89 -12.35 2.02 -11.21
N GLU A 90 -12.48 3.03 -12.06
CA GLU A 90 -11.40 3.94 -12.37
C GLU A 90 -10.94 4.62 -11.06
N GLY A 91 -9.73 4.29 -10.60
CA GLY A 91 -9.19 4.70 -9.29
C GLY A 91 -8.77 3.55 -8.37
N ASP A 92 -9.05 2.29 -8.72
CA ASP A 92 -8.48 1.15 -8.00
C ASP A 92 -6.96 1.09 -8.22
N HIS A 93 -6.21 0.90 -7.14
CA HIS A 93 -4.75 0.94 -7.17
C HIS A 93 -4.13 -0.36 -6.72
N LEU A 94 -3.18 -0.83 -7.52
CA LEU A 94 -2.29 -1.94 -7.19
C LEU A 94 -0.94 -1.39 -6.72
N LYS A 95 -0.52 -1.79 -5.52
CA LYS A 95 0.76 -1.39 -4.92
C LYS A 95 1.56 -2.61 -4.54
N SER A 96 2.78 -2.71 -5.06
CA SER A 96 3.74 -3.72 -4.64
C SER A 96 4.51 -3.22 -3.43
N ILE A 97 4.46 -4.00 -2.35
CA ILE A 97 5.24 -3.81 -1.13
C ILE A 97 6.47 -4.69 -1.21
N VAL A 98 7.63 -4.09 -0.92
CA VAL A 98 8.90 -4.82 -0.82
C VAL A 98 9.59 -4.40 0.46
N CYS A 99 9.91 -5.37 1.31
CA CYS A 99 10.81 -5.19 2.45
C CYS A 99 12.06 -6.03 2.21
N LYS A 100 13.22 -5.39 2.13
CA LYS A 100 14.51 -6.06 1.96
C LYS A 100 15.30 -5.98 3.25
N PHE A 101 15.71 -7.12 3.78
CA PHE A 101 16.57 -7.21 4.94
C PHE A 101 17.99 -7.57 4.48
N GLY A 102 18.95 -6.72 4.84
CA GLY A 102 20.36 -7.03 4.67
C GLY A 102 20.87 -7.79 5.89
N THR A 103 21.84 -8.66 5.68
CA THR A 103 22.73 -9.09 6.76
C THR A 103 23.63 -7.91 7.12
N ALA A 104 23.50 -7.36 8.32
CA ALA A 104 24.46 -6.38 8.80
C ALA A 104 25.86 -7.04 8.83
N SER A 105 26.83 -6.44 8.15
CA SER A 105 28.24 -6.81 8.33
C SER A 105 28.63 -6.44 9.76
N VAL A 106 28.79 -7.44 10.62
CA VAL A 106 29.41 -7.25 11.94
C VAL A 106 30.90 -7.04 11.70
N PHE A 107 31.39 -5.82 11.94
CA PHE A 107 32.83 -5.59 12.06
C PHE A 107 33.24 -6.12 13.43
N VAL A 108 33.91 -7.27 13.44
CA VAL A 108 34.70 -7.72 14.59
C VAL A 108 36.08 -7.12 14.39
N GLY A 109 36.38 -6.07 15.12
CA GLY A 109 37.69 -5.42 15.21
C GLY A 109 38.17 -5.45 16.65
#